data_AF-A0A3E3DU47-F1
#
_entry.id   AF-A0A3E3DU47-F1
#
_cell.length_a   1.000
_cell.length_b   1.000
_cell.length_c   1.000
_cell.angle_alpha   90.00
_cell.angle_beta   90.00
_cell.angle_gamma   90.00
#
_symmetry.space_group_name_H-M   'P 1'
#
loop_
_entity.id
_entity.type
_entity.pdbx_description
1 polymer ?
#
loop_
_entity_poly.entity_id
_entity_poly.type
_entity_poly.pdbx_seq_one_letter_code
_entity_poly.pdbx_strand_id
1 'polypeptide(L)'
;MLEKCKHSLSVFLDVLASCLMPLIPMLIAASMFKTLAAILGPDMLHWIDASSSLYVLFTFVGDAGFYFFPIMIGYTAAKRFNCNVILGMFIGAIMLHPTFVQMAETGSAFDVYGIPCHVQNYSSTIIPILLSVFVFSYIERFRLTSNLLT
;
A
#
# COMPACT_ATOMS: atom_id res chain seq x y z
N MET A 1 -25.82 21.66 -1.67
CA MET A 1 -25.13 20.46 -2.23
C MET A 1 -23.62 20.55 -2.11
N LEU A 2 -22.99 21.71 -2.35
CA LEU A 2 -21.53 21.89 -2.18
C LEU A 2 -21.02 21.62 -0.75
N GLU A 3 -21.80 21.94 0.29
CA GLU A 3 -21.42 21.71 1.69
C GLU A 3 -21.34 20.22 2.08
N LYS A 4 -22.26 19.39 1.57
CA LYS A 4 -22.33 17.95 1.88
C LYS A 4 -21.18 17.18 1.22
N CYS A 5 -20.76 17.58 0.02
CA CYS A 5 -19.56 17.06 -0.63
C CYS A 5 -18.28 17.46 0.13
N LYS A 6 -18.17 18.71 0.60
CA LYS A 6 -17.04 19.14 1.43
C LYS A 6 -16.91 18.26 2.68
N HIS A 7 -18.04 17.99 3.35
CA HIS A 7 -18.07 17.16 4.55
C HIS A 7 -17.72 15.68 4.27
N SER A 8 -18.24 15.10 3.17
CA SER A 8 -17.92 13.70 2.84
C SER A 8 -16.47 13.53 2.38
N LEU A 9 -15.93 14.51 1.66
CA LEU A 9 -14.56 14.49 1.16
C LEU A 9 -13.56 14.75 2.29
N SER A 10 -13.87 15.66 3.22
CA SER A 10 -13.03 15.87 4.41
C SER A 10 -12.93 14.60 5.26
N VAL A 11 -14.06 13.90 5.48
CA VAL A 11 -14.06 12.63 6.23
C VAL A 11 -13.19 11.56 5.56
N PHE A 12 -13.22 11.45 4.23
CA PHE A 12 -12.37 10.50 3.51
C PHE A 12 -10.87 10.87 3.60
N LEU A 13 -10.55 12.15 3.43
CA LEU A 13 -9.18 12.64 3.60
C LEU A 13 -8.67 12.46 5.03
N ASP A 14 -9.53 12.63 6.03
CA ASP A 14 -9.21 12.38 7.43
C ASP A 14 -8.90 10.90 7.68
N VAL A 15 -9.64 9.98 7.05
CA VAL A 15 -9.36 8.55 7.11
C VAL A 15 -8.01 8.24 6.47
N LEU A 16 -7.73 8.77 5.27
CA LEU A 16 -6.43 8.64 4.61
C LEU A 16 -5.29 9.15 5.50
N ALA A 17 -5.41 10.38 5.99
CA ALA A 17 -4.41 10.99 6.87
C ALA A 17 -4.19 10.16 8.14
N SER A 18 -5.27 9.65 8.75
CA SER A 18 -5.18 8.82 9.95
C SER A 18 -4.46 7.49 9.73
N CYS A 19 -4.56 6.91 8.54
CA CYS A 19 -3.84 5.68 8.18
C CYS A 19 -2.36 5.94 7.89
N LEU A 20 -2.01 7.14 7.41
CA LEU A 20 -0.66 7.54 7.03
C LEU A 20 0.19 8.06 8.18
N MET A 21 -0.40 8.71 9.19
CA MET A 21 0.32 9.20 10.37
C MET A 21 1.31 8.19 10.98
N PRO A 22 0.93 6.93 11.27
CA PRO A 22 1.87 5.94 11.79
C PRO A 22 2.92 5.45 10.78
N LEU A 23 2.75 5.70 9.49
CA LEU A 23 3.66 5.31 8.41
C LEU A 23 4.74 6.36 8.12
N ILE A 24 4.51 7.62 8.52
CA ILE A 24 5.45 8.73 8.34
C ILE A 24 6.88 8.38 8.79
N PRO A 25 7.15 7.87 10.01
CA PRO A 25 8.53 7.59 10.43
C PRO A 25 9.22 6.53 9.56
N MET A 26 8.48 5.53 9.09
CA MET A 26 9.02 4.50 8.19
C MET A 26 9.34 5.07 6.81
N LEU A 27 8.45 5.92 6.27
CA LEU A 27 8.67 6.58 4.99
C LEU A 27 9.86 7.53 5.01
N ILE A 28 10.05 8.27 6.11
CA ILE A 28 11.21 9.14 6.27
C ILE A 28 12.49 8.30 6.23
N ALA A 29 12.56 7.19 6.98
CA ALA A 29 13.72 6.31 6.98
C ALA A 29 14.01 5.76 5.57
N ALA A 30 13.01 5.18 4.90
CA ALA A 30 13.15 4.62 3.56
C ALA A 30 13.63 5.66 2.53
N SER A 31 13.01 6.85 2.55
CA SER A 31 13.40 7.95 1.66
C SER A 31 14.83 8.40 1.90
N MET A 32 15.26 8.51 3.16
CA MET A 32 16.62 8.93 3.50
C MET A 32 17.68 7.95 2.99
N PHE A 33 17.46 6.64 3.11
CA PHE A 33 18.39 5.66 2.54
C PHE A 33 18.44 5.72 1.01
N LYS A 34 17.29 5.92 0.36
CA LYS A 34 17.20 6.05 -1.09
C LYS A 34 17.87 7.33 -1.61
N THR A 35 17.70 8.46 -0.91
CA THR A 35 18.35 9.72 -1.30
C THR A 35 19.85 9.71 -1.02
N LEU A 36 20.28 9.08 0.08
CA LEU A 36 21.71 8.86 0.34
C LEU A 36 22.32 7.99 -0.76
N ALA A 37 21.67 6.90 -1.15
CA ALA A 37 22.11 6.08 -2.28
C ALA A 37 22.21 6.90 -3.57
N ALA A 38 21.20 7.71 -3.88
CA ALA A 38 21.18 8.56 -5.09
C ALA A 38 22.31 9.60 -5.11
N ILE A 39 22.66 10.20 -3.96
CA ILE A 39 23.75 11.18 -3.87
C ILE A 39 25.12 10.50 -4.00
N LEU A 40 25.31 9.37 -3.32
CA LEU A 40 26.56 8.60 -3.33
C LEU A 40 26.78 7.82 -4.63
N GLY A 41 25.71 7.61 -5.39
CA GLY A 41 25.70 6.83 -6.62
C GLY A 41 26.39 7.52 -7.80
N PRO A 42 26.38 6.84 -8.96
CA PRO A 42 27.06 7.31 -10.17
C PRO A 42 26.38 8.52 -10.82
N ASP A 43 25.19 8.94 -10.41
CA ASP A 43 24.51 10.08 -11.06
C ASP A 43 24.93 11.46 -10.53
N MET A 44 25.52 11.53 -9.32
CA MET A 44 25.93 12.80 -8.70
C MET A 44 27.41 12.83 -8.32
N LEU A 45 27.84 12.10 -7.28
CA LEU A 45 29.22 12.19 -6.77
C LEU A 45 30.20 11.21 -7.43
N HIS A 46 29.73 10.17 -8.14
CA HIS A 46 30.57 9.10 -8.72
C HIS A 46 31.49 8.41 -7.68
N TRP A 47 31.18 8.52 -6.38
CA TRP A 47 32.06 8.01 -5.33
C TRP A 47 31.91 6.51 -5.12
N ILE A 48 30.74 5.97 -5.47
CA ILE A 48 30.39 4.56 -5.38
C ILE A 48 29.82 4.13 -6.73
N ASP A 49 30.41 3.08 -7.32
CA ASP A 49 29.93 2.48 -8.56
C ASP A 49 28.56 1.80 -8.36
N ALA A 50 27.71 1.78 -9.38
CA ALA A 50 26.38 1.14 -9.33
C ALA A 50 26.42 -0.33 -8.92
N SER A 51 27.54 -1.02 -9.16
CA SER A 51 27.76 -2.41 -8.80
C SER A 51 28.19 -2.64 -7.36
N SER A 52 28.49 -1.57 -6.61
CA SER A 52 28.95 -1.70 -5.23
C SER A 52 27.84 -2.21 -4.33
N SER A 53 28.15 -3.24 -3.53
CA SER A 53 27.22 -3.87 -2.59
C SER A 53 26.59 -2.90 -1.61
N LEU A 54 27.27 -1.78 -1.29
CA LEU A 54 26.73 -0.73 -0.42
C LEU A 54 25.62 0.08 -1.10
N TYR A 55 25.77 0.39 -2.38
CA TYR A 55 24.76 1.11 -3.16
C TYR A 55 23.50 0.25 -3.33
N VAL A 56 23.70 -1.05 -3.61
CA VAL A 56 22.61 -2.03 -3.72
C VAL A 56 21.88 -2.17 -2.37
N LEU A 57 22.61 -2.27 -1.25
CA LEU A 57 22.02 -2.39 0.08
C LEU A 57 21.17 -1.17 0.45
N PHE A 58 21.66 0.05 0.21
CA PHE A 58 20.88 1.26 0.51
C PHE A 58 19.65 1.40 -0.39
N THR A 59 19.77 1.02 -1.67
CA THR A 59 18.64 0.99 -2.60
C THR A 59 17.58 -0.03 -2.15
N PHE A 60 17.99 -1.24 -1.73
CA PHE A 60 17.06 -2.25 -1.22
C PHE A 60 16.33 -1.80 0.05
N VAL A 61 17.03 -1.18 1.01
CA VAL A 61 16.40 -0.66 2.22
C VAL A 61 15.40 0.44 1.88
N GLY A 62 15.76 1.33 0.95
CA GLY A 62 14.87 2.38 0.47
C GLY A 62 13.63 1.83 -0.22
N ASP A 63 13.80 0.89 -1.15
CA ASP A 63 12.69 0.31 -1.93
C ASP A 63 11.78 -0.57 -1.08
N ALA A 64 12.31 -1.29 -0.08
CA ALA A 64 11.51 -2.12 0.81
C ALA A 64 10.40 -1.31 1.51
N GLY A 65 10.71 -0.10 1.99
CA GLY A 65 9.71 0.74 2.67
C GLY A 65 8.53 1.14 1.77
N PHE A 66 8.80 1.39 0.48
CA PHE A 66 7.76 1.74 -0.50
C PHE A 66 7.09 0.54 -1.15
N TYR A 67 7.77 -0.59 -1.23
CA TYR A 67 7.23 -1.83 -1.80
C TYR A 67 6.25 -2.50 -0.83
N PHE A 68 6.56 -2.53 0.47
CA PHE A 68 5.68 -3.12 1.49
C PHE A 68 4.58 -2.15 1.98
N PHE A 69 4.36 -1.05 1.27
CA PHE A 69 3.40 -0.02 1.64
C PHE A 69 1.96 -0.53 1.78
N PRO A 70 1.44 -1.36 0.85
CA PRO A 70 0.09 -1.93 0.96
C PRO A 70 -0.11 -2.77 2.22
N ILE A 71 0.89 -3.54 2.65
CA ILE A 71 0.79 -4.34 3.88
C ILE A 71 0.66 -3.44 5.10
N MET A 72 1.51 -2.42 5.19
CA MET A 72 1.56 -1.52 6.34
C MET A 72 0.32 -0.63 6.41
N ILE A 73 -0.23 -0.20 5.27
CA ILE A 73 -1.53 0.49 5.22
C ILE A 73 -2.67 -0.46 5.58
N GLY A 74 -2.61 -1.72 5.14
CA GLY A 74 -3.60 -2.74 5.51
C GLY A 74 -3.75 -2.89 7.03
N TYR A 75 -2.61 -2.85 7.74
CA TYR A 75 -2.57 -2.83 9.21
C TYR A 75 -3.25 -1.58 9.79
N THR A 76 -2.86 -0.39 9.34
CA THR A 76 -3.35 0.88 9.93
C THR A 76 -4.81 1.13 9.58
N ALA A 77 -5.25 0.76 8.37
CA ALA A 77 -6.62 0.82 7.92
C ALA A 77 -7.51 -0.14 8.71
N ALA A 78 -7.10 -1.41 8.90
CA ALA A 78 -7.88 -2.36 9.70
C ALA A 78 -8.05 -1.88 11.15
N LYS A 79 -6.99 -1.28 11.73
CA LYS A 79 -7.06 -0.66 13.06
C LYS A 79 -8.02 0.54 13.08
N ARG A 80 -8.06 1.36 12.03
CA ARG A 80 -8.99 2.50 11.91
C ARG A 80 -10.45 2.06 11.77
N PHE A 81 -10.70 0.98 11.05
CA PHE A 81 -12.05 0.44 10.81
C PHE A 81 -12.53 -0.55 11.88
N ASN A 82 -11.72 -0.82 12.91
CA ASN A 82 -11.99 -1.81 13.97
C ASN A 82 -12.26 -3.22 13.43
N CYS A 83 -11.45 -3.63 12.45
CA CYS A 83 -11.52 -4.92 11.77
C CYS A 83 -10.37 -5.83 12.18
N ASN A 84 -10.45 -7.11 11.82
CA ASN A 84 -9.33 -8.02 12.07
C ASN A 84 -8.07 -7.57 11.31
N VAL A 85 -7.06 -7.17 12.08
CA VAL A 85 -5.80 -6.62 11.59
C VAL A 85 -5.01 -7.62 10.75
N ILE A 86 -5.07 -8.91 11.08
CA ILE A 86 -4.37 -9.97 10.35
C ILE A 86 -4.94 -10.08 8.93
N LEU A 87 -6.27 -10.03 8.79
CA LEU A 87 -6.93 -10.05 7.50
C LEU A 87 -6.68 -8.77 6.70
N GLY A 88 -6.62 -7.60 7.36
CA GLY A 88 -6.25 -6.34 6.71
C GLY A 88 -4.85 -6.38 6.10
N MET A 89 -3.87 -6.89 6.85
CA MET A 89 -2.51 -7.11 6.34
C MET A 89 -2.47 -8.13 5.21
N PHE A 90 -3.26 -9.20 5.30
CA PHE A 90 -3.37 -10.22 4.26
C PHE A 90 -3.86 -9.66 2.93
N ILE A 91 -4.85 -8.76 2.94
CA ILE A 91 -5.31 -8.05 1.73
C ILE A 91 -4.16 -7.24 1.12
N GLY A 92 -3.37 -6.55 1.95
CA GLY A 92 -2.17 -5.84 1.49
C GLY A 92 -1.12 -6.77 0.89
N ALA A 93 -0.94 -7.96 1.45
CA ALA A 93 0.01 -8.95 0.94
C ALA A 93 -0.43 -9.55 -0.41
N ILE A 94 -1.74 -9.75 -0.61
CA ILE A 94 -2.28 -10.20 -1.91
C ILE A 94 -1.94 -9.20 -3.03
N MET A 95 -1.99 -7.89 -2.75
CA MET A 95 -1.64 -6.87 -3.73
C MET A 95 -0.16 -6.87 -4.13
N LEU A 96 0.71 -7.42 -3.27
CA LEU A 96 2.14 -7.57 -3.51
C LEU A 96 2.52 -8.97 -3.97
N HIS A 97 1.54 -9.82 -4.27
CA HIS A 97 1.83 -11.19 -4.68
C HIS A 97 2.73 -11.16 -5.94
N PRO A 98 3.86 -11.88 -5.97
CA PRO A 98 4.85 -11.75 -7.05
C PRO A 98 4.27 -12.11 -8.41
N THR A 99 3.34 -13.08 -8.47
CA THR A 99 2.61 -13.41 -9.71
C THR A 99 1.73 -12.25 -10.18
N PHE A 100 1.12 -11.50 -9.26
CA PHE A 100 0.29 -10.34 -9.60
C PHE A 100 1.14 -9.19 -10.15
N VAL A 101 2.31 -8.97 -9.56
CA VAL A 101 3.29 -7.99 -10.04
C VAL A 101 3.83 -8.37 -11.43
N GLN A 102 4.19 -9.64 -11.65
CA GLN A 102 4.65 -10.12 -12.97
C GLN A 102 3.55 -10.04 -14.05
N MET A 103 2.29 -10.30 -13.69
CA MET A 103 1.16 -10.14 -14.60
C MET A 103 0.93 -8.68 -14.98
N ALA A 104 1.16 -7.74 -14.07
CA ALA A 104 1.11 -6.31 -14.37
C ALA A 104 2.21 -5.89 -15.37
N GLU A 105 3.43 -6.45 -15.26
CA GLU A 105 4.55 -6.14 -16.14
C GLU A 105 4.37 -6.71 -17.56
N THR A 106 3.76 -7.88 -17.68
CA THR A 106 3.46 -8.52 -18.98
C THR A 106 2.24 -7.93 -19.67
N GLY A 107 1.49 -7.04 -19.01
CA GLY A 107 0.25 -6.45 -19.56
C GLY A 107 -0.88 -7.47 -19.77
N SER A 108 -0.77 -8.64 -19.14
CA SER A 108 -1.71 -9.74 -19.31
C SER A 108 -3.03 -9.40 -18.61
N ALA A 109 -4.14 -9.37 -19.35
CA ALA A 109 -5.47 -9.25 -18.76
C ALA A 109 -5.84 -10.57 -18.07
N PHE A 110 -6.30 -10.49 -16.82
CA PHE A 110 -6.87 -11.65 -16.12
C PHE A 110 -8.39 -11.53 -16.17
N ASP A 111 -9.05 -12.53 -16.76
CA ASP A 111 -10.50 -12.60 -16.77
C ASP A 111 -11.00 -13.27 -15.49
N VAL A 112 -11.71 -12.50 -14.68
CA VAL A 112 -12.42 -13.01 -13.51
C VAL A 112 -13.90 -13.07 -13.83
N TYR A 113 -14.47 -14.27 -13.93
CA TYR A 113 -15.89 -14.48 -14.25
C TYR A 113 -16.37 -13.75 -15.53
N GLY A 114 -15.47 -13.54 -16.51
CA GLY A 114 -15.79 -12.87 -17.78
C GLY A 114 -15.66 -11.34 -17.74
N ILE A 115 -15.11 -10.76 -16.67
CA ILE A 115 -14.77 -9.34 -16.59
C ILE A 115 -13.25 -9.19 -16.81
N PRO A 116 -12.82 -8.47 -17.87
CA PRO A 116 -11.40 -8.22 -18.10
C PRO A 116 -10.86 -7.30 -17.02
N CYS A 117 -9.99 -7.82 -16.17
CA CYS A 117 -9.29 -7.06 -15.16
C CYS A 117 -7.89 -6.72 -15.66
N HIS A 118 -7.66 -5.43 -15.94
CA HIS A 118 -6.32 -4.94 -16.25
C HIS A 118 -5.49 -4.94 -14.97
N VAL A 119 -4.55 -5.87 -14.90
CA VAL A 119 -3.64 -6.00 -13.77
C VAL A 119 -2.63 -4.85 -13.83
N GLN A 120 -2.49 -4.11 -12.74
CA GLN A 120 -1.52 -3.01 -12.60
C GLN A 120 -0.72 -3.19 -11.31
N ASN A 121 0.50 -2.68 -11.30
CA ASN A 121 1.35 -2.79 -10.12
C ASN A 121 0.88 -1.79 -9.05
N TYR A 122 0.28 -2.31 -7.98
CA TYR A 122 -0.23 -1.50 -6.87
C TYR A 122 0.75 -1.37 -5.69
N SER A 123 2.00 -1.82 -5.86
CA SER A 123 2.96 -1.93 -4.76
C SER A 123 3.29 -0.60 -4.07
N SER A 124 3.10 0.54 -4.75
CA SER A 124 3.34 1.87 -4.18
C SER A 124 2.09 2.75 -4.14
N THR A 125 0.90 2.15 -4.23
CA THR A 125 -0.38 2.91 -4.27
C THR A 125 -1.22 2.67 -3.02
N ILE A 126 -1.74 3.76 -2.46
CA ILE A 126 -2.47 3.80 -1.19
C ILE A 126 -3.97 3.59 -1.38
N ILE A 127 -4.52 4.13 -2.47
CA ILE A 127 -5.96 4.20 -2.71
C ILE A 127 -6.58 2.80 -2.86
N PRO A 128 -6.04 1.88 -3.68
CA PRO A 128 -6.63 0.55 -3.88
C PRO A 128 -6.70 -0.27 -2.61
N ILE A 129 -5.65 -0.23 -1.78
CA ILE A 129 -5.62 -0.98 -0.53
C ILE A 129 -6.60 -0.41 0.49
N LEU A 130 -6.67 0.92 0.63
CA LEU A 130 -7.61 1.54 1.56
C LEU A 130 -9.06 1.20 1.20
N LEU A 131 -9.39 1.21 -0.09
CA LEU A 131 -10.71 0.86 -0.59
C LEU A 131 -11.02 -0.62 -0.36
N SER A 132 -10.04 -1.50 -0.58
CA SER A 132 -10.17 -2.94 -0.33
C SER A 132 -10.45 -3.25 1.15
N VAL A 133 -9.72 -2.62 2.07
CA VAL A 133 -9.94 -2.78 3.51
C VAL A 133 -11.24 -2.13 3.96
N PHE A 134 -11.65 -1.01 3.36
CA PHE A 134 -12.95 -0.41 3.61
C PHE A 134 -14.10 -1.36 3.24
N VAL A 135 -14.07 -1.96 2.04
CA VAL A 135 -15.07 -2.97 1.63
C VAL A 135 -15.03 -4.18 2.56
N PHE A 136 -13.84 -4.65 2.92
CA PHE A 136 -13.68 -5.73 3.89
C PHE A 136 -14.33 -5.41 5.24
N SER A 137 -14.20 -4.18 5.73
CA SER A 137 -14.84 -3.74 6.98
C SER A 137 -16.37 -3.85 6.93
N TYR A 138 -17.00 -3.50 5.80
CA TYR A 138 -18.44 -3.66 5.65
C TYR A 138 -18.87 -5.12 5.71
N ILE A 139 -18.09 -6.02 5.09
CA ILE A 139 -18.38 -7.46 5.08
C ILE A 139 -18.25 -8.04 6.48
N GLU A 140 -17.19 -7.70 7.21
CA GLU A 140 -16.97 -8.18 8.59
C GLU A 140 -18.09 -7.70 9.52
N ARG A 141 -18.48 -6.43 9.42
CA ARG A 141 -19.58 -5.86 10.22
C ARG A 141 -20.93 -6.50 9.89
N PHE A 142 -21.19 -6.81 8.62
CA PHE A 142 -22.40 -7.52 8.20
C PHE A 142 -22.44 -8.93 8.80
N ARG A 143 -21.32 -9.66 8.76
CA ARG A 143 -21.21 -11.03 9.30
C ARG A 143 -21.32 -11.09 10.82
N LEU A 144 -20.78 -10.10 11.53
CA LEU A 144 -20.93 -10.00 12.98
C LEU A 144 -22.38 -9.68 13.39
N THR A 145 -23.11 -8.90 12.58
CA THR A 145 -24.52 -8.59 12.84
C THR A 145 -25.43 -9.80 12.61
N SER A 146 -25.16 -10.63 11.59
CA SER A 146 -25.96 -11.82 11.32
C SER A 146 -25.85 -12.89 12.42
N ASN A 147 -24.70 -12.97 13.11
CA ASN A 147 -24.46 -13.97 14.17
C ASN A 147 -25.11 -13.58 15.53
N LEU A 148 -25.63 -12.35 15.66
CA LEU A 148 -26.36 -11.86 16.84
C LEU A 148 -27.89 -11.98 16.70
N LEU A 149 -28.37 -12.40 15.52
CA LEU A 149 -29.80 -12.55 15.20
C LEU A 149 -30.22 -14.01 14.99
N THR A 150 -29.32 -14.96 15.29
CA THR A 150 -29.55 -16.41 15.39
C THR A 150 -29.15 -16.88 16.77
#